data_AF-A0A524QTY0-F1
#
_entry.id   AF-A0A524QTY0-F1
#
_cell.length_a   1.000
_cell.length_b   1.000
_cell.length_c   1.000
_cell.angle_alpha   90.00
_cell.angle_beta   90.00
_cell.angle_gamma   90.00
#
_symmetry.space_group_name_H-M   'P 1'
#
loop_
_entity.id
_entity.type
_entity.pdbx_description
1 polymer ?
#
loop_
_entity_poly.entity_id
_entity_poly.type
_entity_poly.pdbx_seq_one_letter_code
_entity_poly.pdbx_strand_id
1 'polypeptide(L)'
;IALAWAETLEAHMILIGANAVDYSGYPDCRPEFIVEFQKMAKLATKAGVEGRPILVQAPLIDLTKAEIISKGVEYGLDYSLTSSCYDPAFDGRACGGCDSCLIRKKGFIEAGVADPTHYVQP
;
A
#
# COMPACT_ATOMS: atom_id res chain seq x y z
N ILE A 1 -11.07 -4.55 -10.87
CA ILE A 1 -10.30 -4.00 -12.02
C ILE A 1 -8.94 -4.69 -12.16
N ALA A 2 -8.05 -4.61 -11.16
CA ALA A 2 -6.70 -5.19 -11.23
C ALA A 2 -6.66 -6.68 -11.64
N LEU A 3 -7.57 -7.51 -11.12
CA LEU A 3 -7.65 -8.93 -11.47
C LEU A 3 -7.89 -9.18 -12.97
N ALA A 4 -8.91 -8.54 -13.55
CA ALA A 4 -9.21 -8.68 -14.98
C ALA A 4 -8.09 -8.10 -15.87
N TRP A 5 -7.45 -7.02 -15.41
CA TRP A 5 -6.32 -6.42 -16.10
C TRP A 5 -5.10 -7.35 -16.09
N ALA A 6 -4.77 -7.93 -14.94
CA ALA A 6 -3.68 -8.89 -14.80
C ALA A 6 -3.90 -10.12 -15.69
N GLU A 7 -5.13 -10.62 -15.78
CA GLU A 7 -5.46 -11.72 -16.68
C GLU A 7 -5.24 -11.36 -18.16
N THR A 8 -5.66 -10.16 -18.57
CA THR A 8 -5.46 -9.68 -19.95
C THR A 8 -3.98 -9.52 -20.30
N LEU A 9 -3.16 -9.13 -19.32
CA LEU A 9 -1.71 -9.01 -19.48
C LEU A 9 -0.94 -10.31 -19.31
N GLU A 10 -1.62 -11.43 -19.01
CA GLU A 10 -0.99 -12.69 -18.61
C GLU A 10 -0.03 -12.53 -17.41
N ALA A 11 -0.29 -11.55 -16.54
CA ALA A 11 0.47 -11.33 -15.33
C ALA A 11 0.15 -12.44 -14.31
N HIS A 12 1.20 -12.96 -13.66
CA HIS A 12 1.07 -14.05 -12.69
C HIS A 12 0.83 -13.57 -11.26
N MET A 13 0.98 -12.27 -10.98
CA MET A 13 0.90 -11.74 -9.63
C MET A 13 0.37 -10.30 -9.60
N ILE A 14 -0.39 -10.02 -8.55
CA ILE A 14 -0.84 -8.69 -8.13
C ILE A 14 -0.27 -8.47 -6.73
N LEU A 15 0.55 -7.43 -6.60
CA LEU A 15 1.01 -6.91 -5.32
C LEU A 15 0.11 -5.73 -4.92
N ILE A 16 -0.51 -5.81 -3.74
CA ILE A 16 -1.33 -4.73 -3.17
C ILE A 16 -0.66 -4.17 -1.92
N GLY A 17 -0.54 -2.85 -1.84
CA GLY A 17 0.01 -2.14 -0.68
C GLY A 17 -0.97 -2.02 0.49
N ALA A 18 -1.82 -3.02 0.72
CA ALA A 18 -2.76 -3.03 1.83
C ALA A 18 -1.99 -3.10 3.17
N ASN A 19 -2.52 -2.42 4.18
CA ASN A 19 -1.96 -2.38 5.52
C ASN A 19 -3.07 -2.50 6.55
N ALA A 20 -2.96 -3.47 7.45
CA ALA A 20 -3.98 -3.75 8.47
C ALA A 20 -3.64 -3.13 9.85
N VAL A 21 -2.37 -2.76 10.07
CA VAL A 21 -1.85 -2.35 11.39
C VAL A 21 -2.18 -0.90 11.71
N ASP A 22 -1.93 0.04 10.79
CA ASP A 22 -2.16 1.48 11.03
C ASP A 22 -3.59 1.90 10.65
N TYR A 23 -4.53 1.02 11.01
CA TYR A 23 -5.90 0.91 10.51
C TYR A 23 -6.66 2.24 10.40
N SER A 24 -7.18 2.50 9.20
CA SER A 24 -8.12 3.58 8.90
C SER A 24 -9.60 3.15 8.90
N GLY A 25 -9.94 1.87 9.16
CA GLY A 25 -11.34 1.43 9.10
C GLY A 25 -11.70 0.42 8.00
N TYR A 26 -10.78 0.09 7.09
CA TYR A 26 -11.13 -0.61 5.86
C TYR A 26 -11.18 -2.14 6.03
N PRO A 27 -12.36 -2.78 5.92
CA PRO A 27 -12.50 -4.22 6.11
C PRO A 27 -11.84 -5.06 5.00
N ASP A 28 -11.55 -4.44 3.86
CA ASP A 28 -10.90 -5.00 2.68
C ASP A 28 -9.36 -4.94 2.75
N CYS A 29 -8.78 -4.37 3.82
CA CYS A 29 -7.33 -4.38 4.04
C CYS A 29 -6.86 -5.51 4.97
N ARG A 30 -7.74 -6.42 5.37
CA ARG A 30 -7.41 -7.50 6.32
C ARG A 30 -6.87 -8.77 5.64
N PRO A 31 -6.03 -9.57 6.32
CA PRO A 31 -5.52 -10.82 5.77
C PRO A 31 -6.62 -11.76 5.27
N GLU A 32 -7.75 -11.85 5.97
CA GLU A 32 -8.87 -12.71 5.55
C GLU A 32 -9.47 -12.27 4.23
N PHE A 33 -9.56 -10.96 3.99
CA PHE A 33 -10.03 -10.45 2.70
C PHE A 33 -9.10 -10.90 1.56
N ILE A 34 -7.78 -10.79 1.76
CA ILE A 34 -6.80 -11.21 0.74
C ILE A 34 -6.88 -12.72 0.47
N VAL A 35 -7.07 -13.54 1.52
CA VAL A 35 -7.26 -14.99 1.39
C VAL A 35 -8.52 -15.33 0.61
N GLU A 36 -9.66 -14.72 0.95
CA GLU A 36 -10.92 -14.97 0.24
C GLU A 36 -10.90 -14.42 -1.18
N PHE A 37 -10.27 -13.26 -1.39
CA PHE A 37 -10.09 -12.69 -2.73
C PHE A 37 -9.22 -13.60 -3.61
N GLN A 38 -8.16 -14.21 -3.07
CA GLN A 38 -7.34 -15.18 -3.80
C GLN A 38 -8.15 -16.40 -4.23
N LYS A 39 -9.05 -16.91 -3.38
CA LYS A 39 -9.95 -18.03 -3.75
C LYS A 39 -10.90 -17.62 -4.87
N MET A 40 -11.51 -16.44 -4.76
CA MET A 40 -12.36 -15.89 -5.80
C MET A 40 -11.59 -15.72 -7.12
N ALA A 41 -10.37 -15.18 -7.08
CA ALA A 41 -9.54 -14.98 -8.27
C ALA A 41 -9.22 -16.29 -9.01
N LYS A 42 -9.00 -17.39 -8.27
CA LYS A 42 -8.81 -18.73 -8.86
C LYS A 42 -10.06 -19.24 -9.59
N LEU A 43 -11.25 -18.92 -9.08
CA LEU A 43 -12.53 -19.34 -9.66
C LEU A 43 -12.96 -18.46 -10.83
N ALA A 44 -12.68 -17.16 -10.76
CA ALA A 44 -13.24 -16.16 -11.65
C ALA A 44 -12.41 -15.89 -12.92
N THR A 45 -11.24 -16.53 -13.08
CA THR A 45 -10.32 -16.30 -14.20
C THR A 45 -10.09 -17.59 -15.00
N LYS A 46 -9.94 -17.47 -16.32
CA LYS A 46 -9.51 -18.55 -17.21
C LYS A 46 -8.15 -19.09 -16.76
N ALA A 47 -7.22 -18.19 -16.44
CA ALA A 47 -5.90 -18.56 -15.94
C ALA A 47 -6.00 -19.41 -14.66
N GLY A 48 -6.89 -19.04 -13.73
CA GLY A 48 -7.17 -19.80 -12.52
C GLY A 48 -7.73 -21.20 -12.77
N VAL A 49 -8.75 -21.33 -13.61
CA VAL A 49 -9.37 -22.64 -13.92
C VAL A 49 -8.46 -23.55 -14.75
N GLU A 50 -7.52 -23.00 -15.52
CA GLU A 50 -6.48 -23.74 -16.25
C GLU A 50 -5.26 -24.09 -15.39
N GLY A 51 -5.29 -23.83 -14.09
CA GLY A 51 -4.22 -24.20 -13.16
C GLY A 51 -3.02 -23.23 -13.15
N ARG A 52 -3.17 -22.04 -13.71
CA ARG A 52 -2.16 -20.96 -13.72
C ARG A 52 -2.70 -19.72 -13.02
N PRO A 53 -3.04 -19.80 -11.72
CA PRO A 53 -3.75 -18.73 -11.05
C PRO A 53 -2.89 -17.47 -10.88
N ILE A 54 -3.54 -16.32 -10.97
CA ILE A 54 -2.95 -15.04 -10.60
C ILE A 54 -2.84 -14.99 -9.08
N LEU A 55 -1.63 -14.78 -8.58
CA LEU A 55 -1.35 -14.67 -7.15
C LEU A 55 -1.67 -13.26 -6.64
N VAL A 56 -2.39 -13.16 -5.53
CA VAL A 56 -2.70 -11.87 -4.90
C VAL A 56 -1.96 -11.81 -3.56
N GLN A 57 -1.02 -10.87 -3.43
CA GLN A 57 -0.18 -10.75 -2.24
C GLN A 57 -0.19 -9.32 -1.70
N ALA A 58 -0.23 -9.22 -0.36
CA ALA A 58 -0.18 -7.96 0.37
C ALA A 58 1.05 -7.94 1.30
N PRO A 59 2.27 -7.68 0.77
CA PRO A 59 3.50 -7.83 1.54
C PRO A 59 3.65 -6.85 2.71
N LEU A 60 2.84 -5.79 2.74
CA LEU A 60 2.88 -4.75 3.78
C LEU A 60 1.79 -4.91 4.83
N ILE A 61 0.98 -5.98 4.75
CA ILE A 61 -0.28 -6.08 5.49
C ILE A 61 -0.10 -6.08 7.01
N ASP A 62 0.94 -6.76 7.48
CA ASP A 62 1.26 -6.93 8.91
C ASP A 62 2.36 -5.98 9.41
N LEU A 63 2.82 -5.04 8.56
CA LEU A 63 3.88 -4.10 8.93
C LEU A 63 3.30 -2.83 9.54
N THR A 64 3.96 -2.26 10.53
CA THR A 64 3.74 -0.88 10.95
C THR A 64 4.26 0.10 9.90
N LYS A 65 3.80 1.35 9.95
CA LYS A 65 4.28 2.41 9.05
C LYS A 65 5.77 2.64 9.20
N ALA A 66 6.29 2.53 10.43
CA ALA A 66 7.72 2.62 10.71
C ALA A 66 8.50 1.49 10.01
N GLU A 67 8.03 0.24 10.07
CA GLU A 67 8.65 -0.88 9.37
C GLU A 67 8.59 -0.73 7.85
N ILE A 68 7.46 -0.22 7.31
CA ILE A 68 7.34 0.09 5.88
C ILE A 68 8.36 1.15 5.48
N ILE A 69 8.53 2.20 6.29
CA ILE A 69 9.52 3.27 6.05
C ILE A 69 10.94 2.72 6.07
N SER A 70 11.28 1.95 7.11
CA SER A 70 12.60 1.32 7.24
C SER A 70 12.92 0.41 6.04
N LYS A 71 11.96 -0.37 5.56
CA LYS A 71 12.13 -1.20 4.35
C LYS A 71 12.35 -0.38 3.09
N GLY A 72 11.62 0.71 2.91
CA GLY A 72 11.84 1.59 1.76
C GLY A 72 13.25 2.17 1.77
N VAL A 73 13.73 2.64 2.93
CA VAL A 73 15.10 3.13 3.09
C VAL A 73 16.12 2.02 2.81
N GLU A 74 15.92 0.82 3.34
CA GLU A 74 16.76 -0.36 3.09
C GLU A 74 16.89 -0.66 1.59
N TYR A 75 15.81 -0.52 0.83
CA TYR A 75 15.80 -0.72 -0.61
C TYR A 75 16.22 0.50 -1.44
N GLY A 76 16.65 1.60 -0.79
CA GLY A 76 17.09 2.81 -1.47
C GLY A 76 15.95 3.66 -2.07
N LEU A 77 14.73 3.54 -1.55
CA LEU A 77 13.60 4.37 -1.97
C LEU A 77 13.81 5.83 -1.58
N ASP A 78 13.73 6.72 -2.55
CA ASP A 78 13.62 8.15 -2.31
C ASP A 78 12.18 8.53 -1.96
N TYR A 79 11.93 8.71 -0.66
CA TYR A 79 10.61 9.09 -0.15
C TYR A 79 10.15 10.49 -0.57
N SER A 80 11.04 11.35 -1.07
CA SER A 80 10.68 12.69 -1.58
C SER A 80 9.84 12.62 -2.86
N LEU A 81 9.92 11.50 -3.59
CA LEU A 81 9.14 11.22 -4.80
C LEU A 81 7.73 10.70 -4.52
N THR A 82 7.39 10.48 -3.24
CA THR A 82 6.11 9.87 -2.84
C THR A 82 5.15 10.91 -2.27
N SER A 83 3.86 10.74 -2.55
CA SER A 83 2.80 11.52 -1.92
C SER A 83 1.83 10.60 -1.18
N SER A 84 1.44 11.01 0.03
CA SER A 84 0.44 10.29 0.83
C SER A 84 -0.74 11.19 1.22
N CYS A 85 -0.60 12.52 1.06
CA CYS A 85 -1.60 13.47 1.54
C CYS A 85 -2.93 13.32 0.79
N TYR A 86 -4.05 13.34 1.53
CA TYR A 86 -5.40 13.30 0.95
C TYR A 86 -5.87 14.63 0.41
N ASP A 87 -5.32 15.74 0.90
CA ASP A 87 -5.71 17.09 0.53
C ASP A 87 -4.47 17.97 0.35
N PRO A 88 -3.61 17.70 -0.65
CA PRO A 88 -2.42 18.51 -0.88
C PRO A 88 -2.80 19.92 -1.32
N ALA A 89 -1.97 20.90 -0.96
CA ALA A 89 -2.11 22.26 -1.47
C ALA A 89 -1.94 22.32 -3.01
N PHE A 90 -2.38 23.41 -3.63
CA PHE A 90 -2.25 23.63 -5.07
C PHE A 90 -0.81 23.50 -5.60
N ASP A 91 0.19 23.78 -4.76
CA ASP A 91 1.61 23.67 -5.08
C ASP A 91 2.19 22.25 -4.81
N GLY A 92 1.34 21.29 -4.43
CA GLY A 92 1.70 19.89 -4.18
C GLY A 92 2.18 19.60 -2.75
N ARG A 93 2.33 20.61 -1.88
CA ARG A 93 2.73 20.36 -0.48
C ARG A 93 1.65 19.60 0.29
N ALA A 94 2.08 18.70 1.17
CA ALA A 94 1.17 17.95 2.01
C ALA A 94 0.51 18.85 3.08
N CYS A 95 -0.79 18.72 3.31
CA CYS A 95 -1.50 19.58 4.28
C CYS A 95 -0.97 19.46 5.72
N GLY A 96 -0.42 18.31 6.09
CA GLY A 96 0.13 18.05 7.42
C GLY A 96 -0.90 17.69 8.50
N GLY A 97 -2.21 17.83 8.21
CA GLY A 97 -3.29 17.61 9.18
C GLY A 97 -4.24 16.44 8.89
N CYS A 98 -4.26 15.87 7.67
CA CYS A 98 -5.09 14.70 7.39
C CYS A 98 -4.50 13.41 7.98
N ASP A 99 -5.34 12.39 8.21
CA ASP A 99 -4.94 11.12 8.82
C ASP A 99 -3.70 10.51 8.18
N SER A 100 -3.63 10.49 6.84
CA SER A 100 -2.47 9.98 6.12
C SER A 100 -1.18 10.77 6.40
N CYS A 101 -1.28 12.11 6.54
CA CYS A 101 -0.13 12.92 6.94
C CYS A 101 0.31 12.60 8.36
N LEU A 102 -0.63 12.46 9.30
CA LEU A 102 -0.33 12.16 10.70
C LEU A 102 0.31 10.77 10.85
N ILE A 103 -0.24 9.75 10.18
CA ILE A 103 0.32 8.40 10.15
C ILE A 103 1.73 8.40 9.54
N ARG A 104 1.92 9.13 8.43
CA ARG A 104 3.23 9.25 7.79
C ARG A 104 4.26 9.93 8.70
N LYS A 105 3.94 11.10 9.27
CA LYS A 105 4.82 11.83 10.21
C LYS A 105 5.23 10.91 11.38
N LYS A 106 4.25 10.25 12.00
CA LYS A 106 4.48 9.29 13.10
C LYS A 106 5.41 8.15 12.67
N GLY A 107 5.16 7.56 11.51
CA GLY A 107 5.98 6.47 10.99
C GLY A 107 7.44 6.86 10.76
N PHE A 108 7.72 8.07 10.25
CA PHE A 108 9.10 8.55 10.08
C PHE A 108 9.80 8.76 11.42
N ILE A 109 9.09 9.35 12.39
CA ILE A 109 9.60 9.53 13.76
C ILE A 109 9.95 8.19 14.39
N GLU A 110 9.03 7.22 14.32
CA GLU A 110 9.22 5.88 14.90
C GLU A 110 10.30 5.06 14.17
N ALA A 111 10.48 5.26 12.87
CA ALA A 111 11.57 4.66 12.10
C ALA A 111 12.94 5.30 12.38
N GLY A 112 13.00 6.46 13.03
CA GLY A 112 14.24 7.22 13.20
C GLY A 112 14.80 7.77 11.90
N VAL A 113 13.94 7.98 10.89
CA VAL A 113 14.31 8.46 9.55
C VAL A 113 13.80 9.89 9.37
N ALA A 114 14.62 10.77 8.79
CA ALA A 114 14.18 12.12 8.46
C ALA A 114 13.06 12.08 7.41
N ASP A 115 11.93 12.72 7.71
CA ASP A 115 10.80 12.82 6.78
C ASP A 115 11.12 13.86 5.69
N PRO A 116 11.23 13.47 4.39
CA PRO A 116 11.53 14.42 3.32
C PRO A 116 10.27 15.18 2.83
N THR A 117 9.10 14.95 3.43
CA THR A 117 7.83 15.51 2.95
C THR A 117 7.77 17.02 3.19
N HIS A 118 7.42 17.78 2.16
CA HIS A 118 7.19 19.22 2.28
C HIS A 118 5.75 19.49 2.74
N TYR A 119 5.59 19.94 3.99
CA TYR A 119 4.29 20.25 4.57
C TYR A 119 3.90 21.73 4.42
N VAL A 120 2.59 22.02 4.38
CA VAL A 120 2.04 23.39 4.36
C VAL A 120 2.22 24.07 5.72
N GLN A 121 1.97 23.32 6.80
CA GLN A 121 2.19 23.75 8.17
C GLN A 121 3.26 22.83 8.81
N PRO A 122 4.24 23.38 9.54
CA PRO A 122 5.22 22.57 10.28
C PRO A 122 4.51 21.62 11.26
#